data_AF-I4G7H1-F1
#
_entry.id   AF-I4G7H1-F1
#
_cell.length_a   1.000
_cell.length_b   1.000
_cell.length_c   1.000
_cell.angle_alpha   90.00
_cell.angle_beta   90.00
_cell.angle_gamma   90.00
#
_symmetry.space_group_name_H-M   'P 1'
#
loop_
_entity.id
_entity.type
_entity.pdbx_description
1 polymer ?
#
loop_
_entity_poly.entity_id
_entity_poly.type
_entity_poly.pdbx_seq_one_letter_code
_entity_poly.pdbx_strand_id
1 'polypeptide(L)'
;MGTVILWDLLFSERFDPKDPAHEIRDLIGKEWGKLSLSRVTTMGSPIPFLNLTLGIDTNQIEKFISQHQGQRLLWNNLINSSDIIAYPIRPLFDSITDVSKILMSDYYLEATGNIFDSVEIAAVVLNSLNAHTYYLTSDKVAKNIVETIYFNQQDYNQGNSYSNNTCVDLAIERIAKISGVTKDVAKMKPLKEKILLEGKFKDASGYIYLSSDLYRVHHVYIQDNHQNIVYAVYVGWIHVEGLKNSVTEIIRQLCYVNDEAKNS
;
A
#
# COMPACT_ATOMS: atom_id res chain seq x y z
N MET A 1 -0.62 -13.54 29.70
CA MET A 1 0.46 -14.00 28.79
C MET A 1 0.09 -13.48 27.41
N GLY A 2 0.74 -12.41 26.96
CA GLY A 2 0.54 -11.89 25.60
C GLY A 2 1.41 -12.67 24.63
N THR A 3 0.89 -12.98 23.45
CA THR A 3 1.70 -13.45 22.34
C THR A 3 2.69 -12.36 21.96
N VAL A 4 3.95 -12.73 21.86
CA VAL A 4 5.05 -11.90 21.36
C VAL A 4 5.23 -12.28 19.89
N ILE A 5 5.12 -11.31 18.99
CA ILE A 5 5.30 -11.52 17.55
C ILE A 5 6.62 -10.91 17.10
N LEU A 6 7.29 -11.47 16.09
CA LEU A 6 8.59 -10.94 15.65
C LEU A 6 8.60 -9.42 15.44
N TRP A 7 7.46 -8.85 15.02
CA TRP A 7 7.24 -7.41 14.93
C TRP A 7 7.54 -6.63 16.22
N ASP A 8 6.99 -7.07 17.35
CA ASP A 8 7.19 -6.39 18.63
C ASP A 8 8.62 -6.57 19.11
N LEU A 9 9.17 -7.79 18.98
CA LEU A 9 10.54 -8.13 19.35
C LEU A 9 11.54 -7.22 18.65
N LEU A 10 11.30 -6.89 17.37
CA LEU A 10 12.22 -6.04 16.62
C LEU A 10 12.00 -4.55 16.89
N PHE A 11 10.76 -4.10 17.04
CA PHE A 11 10.42 -2.68 16.92
C PHE A 11 9.67 -2.06 18.10
N SER A 12 9.35 -2.77 19.19
CA SER A 12 8.63 -2.17 20.31
C SER A 12 9.55 -1.78 21.47
N GLU A 13 9.41 -0.58 22.04
CA GLU A 13 10.12 -0.20 23.29
C GLU A 13 9.45 -0.73 24.57
N ARG A 14 8.41 -1.57 24.47
CA ARG A 14 7.63 -2.02 25.64
C ARG A 14 8.35 -3.01 26.55
N PHE A 15 9.47 -3.58 26.08
CA PHE A 15 10.21 -4.61 26.80
C PHE A 15 11.11 -3.99 27.86
N ASP A 16 11.26 -4.67 29.00
CA ASP A 16 12.22 -4.27 30.02
C ASP A 16 13.65 -4.41 29.47
N PRO A 17 14.62 -3.55 29.85
CA PRO A 17 16.00 -3.66 29.37
C PRO A 17 16.69 -5.00 29.62
N LYS A 18 16.19 -5.83 30.55
CA LYS A 18 16.69 -7.19 30.82
C LYS A 18 15.89 -8.28 30.11
N ASP A 19 14.89 -7.91 29.31
CA ASP A 19 14.08 -8.84 28.56
C ASP A 19 14.91 -9.48 27.42
N PRO A 20 14.78 -10.80 27.19
CA PRO A 20 15.46 -11.49 26.09
C PRO A 20 15.19 -10.90 24.69
N ALA A 21 14.14 -10.08 24.52
CA ALA A 21 13.92 -9.32 23.29
C ALA A 21 15.16 -8.48 22.89
N HIS A 22 15.89 -7.93 23.87
CA HIS A 22 17.11 -7.18 23.60
C HIS A 22 18.25 -8.07 23.12
N GLU A 23 18.37 -9.30 23.61
CA GLU A 23 19.36 -10.27 23.12
C GLU A 23 19.11 -10.62 21.65
N ILE A 24 17.84 -10.78 21.25
CA ILE A 24 17.46 -11.05 19.85
C ILE A 24 17.81 -9.85 18.95
N ARG A 25 17.55 -8.62 19.40
CA ARG A 25 17.94 -7.39 18.68
C ARG A 25 19.45 -7.30 18.52
N ASP A 26 20.19 -7.65 19.57
CA ASP A 26 21.64 -7.61 19.56
C ASP A 26 22.24 -8.59 18.56
N LEU A 27 21.54 -9.64 18.13
CA LEU A 27 22.00 -10.51 17.04
C LEU A 27 22.00 -9.78 15.69
N ILE A 28 21.21 -8.73 15.53
CA ILE A 28 21.02 -8.00 14.27
C ILE A 28 21.95 -6.78 14.23
N GLY A 29 22.74 -6.64 13.17
CA GLY A 29 23.69 -5.54 13.08
C GLY A 29 24.55 -5.56 11.83
N LYS A 30 25.33 -4.48 11.67
CA LYS A 30 26.27 -4.26 10.56
C LYS A 30 27.70 -4.74 10.86
N GLU A 31 27.95 -5.14 12.10
CA GLU A 31 29.27 -5.59 12.56
C GLU A 31 29.54 -7.04 12.15
N TRP A 32 30.81 -7.40 12.05
CA TRP A 32 31.22 -8.76 11.74
C TRP A 32 30.70 -9.74 12.80
N GLY A 33 30.04 -10.83 12.36
CA GLY A 33 29.40 -11.81 13.25
C GLY A 33 27.94 -11.49 13.61
N LYS A 34 27.39 -10.35 13.18
CA LYS A 34 25.96 -10.01 13.34
C LYS A 34 25.15 -10.38 12.09
N LEU A 35 23.85 -10.58 12.26
CA LEU A 35 22.89 -10.84 11.21
C LEU A 35 22.46 -9.52 10.56
N SER A 36 22.75 -9.35 9.26
CA SER A 36 22.22 -8.22 8.52
C SER A 36 20.81 -8.52 8.02
N LEU A 37 19.87 -7.64 8.36
CA LEU A 37 18.51 -7.68 7.86
C LEU A 37 18.46 -6.96 6.51
N SER A 38 18.56 -7.73 5.43
CA SER A 38 18.54 -7.17 4.06
C SER A 38 17.11 -6.97 3.54
N ARG A 39 16.18 -7.84 3.93
CA ARG A 39 14.82 -7.88 3.41
C ARG A 39 13.80 -8.30 4.45
N VAL A 40 12.59 -7.73 4.35
CA VAL A 40 11.40 -8.16 5.08
C VAL A 40 10.32 -8.48 4.05
N THR A 41 9.61 -9.59 4.24
CA THR A 41 8.37 -9.86 3.51
C THR A 41 7.26 -10.15 4.49
N THR A 42 6.19 -9.37 4.43
CA THR A 42 4.99 -9.51 5.24
C THR A 42 3.88 -10.08 4.38
N MET A 43 3.03 -10.92 4.98
CA MET A 43 1.96 -11.63 4.29
C MET A 43 0.71 -11.50 5.15
N GLY A 44 -0.36 -10.89 4.62
CA GLY A 44 -1.62 -10.75 5.35
C GLY A 44 -1.50 -10.07 6.71
N SER A 45 -0.49 -9.22 6.89
CA SER A 45 -0.08 -8.76 8.22
C SER A 45 -0.84 -7.49 8.62
N PRO A 46 -1.50 -7.46 9.80
CA PRO A 46 -2.25 -6.30 10.27
C PRO A 46 -1.33 -5.23 10.90
N ILE A 47 -0.21 -4.92 10.23
CA ILE A 47 0.83 -4.00 10.73
C ILE A 47 0.29 -2.63 11.15
N PRO A 48 -0.61 -1.96 10.40
CA PRO A 48 -1.16 -0.68 10.85
C PRO A 48 -1.85 -0.79 12.21
N PHE A 49 -2.60 -1.88 12.43
CA PHE A 49 -3.28 -2.16 13.68
C PHE A 49 -2.29 -2.52 14.81
N LEU A 50 -1.26 -3.31 14.50
CA LEU A 50 -0.20 -3.64 15.45
C LEU A 50 0.57 -2.40 15.90
N ASN A 51 0.90 -1.49 14.98
CA ASN A 51 1.58 -0.24 15.29
C ASN A 51 0.75 0.62 16.25
N LEU A 52 -0.55 0.76 15.99
CA LEU A 52 -1.47 1.46 16.90
C LEU A 52 -1.54 0.82 18.29
N THR A 53 -1.63 -0.51 18.34
CA THR A 53 -1.77 -1.27 19.60
C THR A 53 -0.50 -1.26 20.43
N LEU A 54 0.66 -1.32 19.76
CA LEU A 54 1.98 -1.43 20.39
C LEU A 54 2.70 -0.10 20.55
N GLY A 55 2.11 1.00 20.06
CA GLY A 55 2.72 2.33 20.05
C GLY A 55 3.99 2.40 19.21
N ILE A 56 4.10 1.56 18.16
CA ILE A 56 5.27 1.55 17.27
C ILE A 56 5.11 2.65 16.23
N ASP A 57 6.00 3.62 16.27
CA ASP A 57 6.08 4.71 15.30
C ASP A 57 7.03 4.37 14.14
N THR A 58 6.75 4.86 12.94
CA THR A 58 7.58 4.55 11.77
C THR A 58 8.99 5.16 11.86
N ASN A 59 9.17 6.26 12.59
CA ASN A 59 10.50 6.80 12.89
C ASN A 59 11.33 5.85 13.76
N GLN A 60 10.68 5.07 14.64
CA GLN A 60 11.37 4.09 15.48
C GLN A 60 11.92 2.95 14.63
N ILE A 61 11.12 2.47 13.67
CA ILE A 61 11.53 1.44 12.69
C ILE A 61 12.70 1.98 11.86
N GLU A 62 12.60 3.20 11.33
CA GLU A 62 13.66 3.84 10.55
C GLU A 62 14.95 4.01 11.36
N LYS A 63 14.85 4.40 12.63
CA LYS A 63 16.00 4.52 13.54
C LYS A 63 16.67 3.17 13.74
N PHE A 64 15.89 2.12 14.02
CA PHE A 64 16.42 0.76 14.18
C PHE A 64 17.20 0.32 12.93
N ILE A 65 16.58 0.44 11.76
CA ILE A 65 17.22 0.07 10.48
C ILE A 65 18.47 0.92 10.23
N SER A 66 18.41 2.23 10.51
CA SER A 66 19.53 3.13 10.31
C SER A 66 20.74 2.84 11.18
N GLN A 67 20.51 2.45 12.42
CA GLN A 67 21.56 2.11 13.38
C GLN A 67 22.19 0.75 13.07
N HIS A 68 21.37 -0.24 12.74
CA HIS A 68 21.79 -1.64 12.67
C HIS A 68 22.12 -2.11 11.25
N GLN A 69 21.68 -1.43 10.19
CA GLN A 69 21.90 -1.87 8.81
C GLN A 69 22.80 -0.91 8.02
N GLY A 70 23.76 -1.50 7.29
CA GLY A 70 24.64 -0.78 6.37
C GLY A 70 23.98 -0.46 5.02
N GLN A 71 23.00 -1.26 4.61
CA GLN A 71 22.29 -1.13 3.33
C GLN A 71 20.82 -0.73 3.55
N ARG A 72 20.14 -0.34 2.46
CA ARG A 72 18.70 -0.15 2.48
C ARG A 72 17.99 -1.49 2.68
N LEU A 73 17.04 -1.53 3.61
CA LEU A 73 16.11 -2.63 3.81
C LEU A 73 15.07 -2.62 2.70
N LEU A 74 14.94 -3.73 1.97
CA LEU A 74 13.80 -3.92 1.08
C LEU A 74 12.63 -4.53 1.85
N TRP A 75 11.45 -3.99 1.68
CA TRP A 75 10.26 -4.45 2.36
C TRP A 75 9.13 -4.70 1.38
N ASN A 76 8.71 -5.95 1.30
CA ASN A 76 7.59 -6.36 0.47
C ASN A 76 6.40 -6.73 1.35
N ASN A 77 5.22 -6.22 1.03
CA ASN A 77 4.00 -6.55 1.73
C ASN A 77 3.03 -7.20 0.75
N LEU A 78 2.81 -8.50 0.92
CA LEU A 78 1.92 -9.28 0.07
C LEU A 78 0.50 -9.21 0.63
N ILE A 79 -0.42 -8.74 -0.20
CA ILE A 79 -1.80 -8.45 0.16
C ILE A 79 -2.73 -9.26 -0.73
N ASN A 80 -3.45 -10.20 -0.16
CA ASN A 80 -4.60 -10.82 -0.80
C ASN A 80 -5.82 -9.91 -0.54
N SER A 81 -6.49 -9.45 -1.59
CA SER A 81 -7.66 -8.57 -1.48
C SER A 81 -8.85 -9.20 -0.75
N SER A 82 -8.84 -10.52 -0.59
CA SER A 82 -9.86 -11.28 0.12
C SER A 82 -9.55 -11.44 1.61
N ASP A 83 -8.32 -11.13 2.03
CA ASP A 83 -7.91 -11.18 3.43
C ASP A 83 -8.21 -9.84 4.11
N ILE A 84 -9.21 -9.82 4.99
CA ILE A 84 -9.76 -8.59 5.58
C ILE A 84 -8.80 -7.91 6.56
N ILE A 85 -7.75 -8.61 7.01
CA ILE A 85 -6.76 -8.06 7.94
C ILE A 85 -5.46 -7.63 7.25
N ALA A 86 -5.33 -7.90 5.95
CA ALA A 86 -4.20 -7.50 5.14
C ALA A 86 -4.38 -6.05 4.68
N TYR A 87 -3.40 -5.18 4.99
CA TYR A 87 -3.47 -3.77 4.61
C TYR A 87 -2.17 -3.30 3.98
N PRO A 88 -2.24 -2.32 3.06
CA PRO A 88 -1.06 -1.65 2.55
C PRO A 88 -0.35 -0.92 3.67
N ILE A 89 0.97 -1.07 3.74
CA ILE A 89 1.79 -0.49 4.80
C ILE A 89 2.69 0.62 4.29
N ARG A 90 2.93 0.72 2.98
CA ARG A 90 3.75 1.79 2.39
C ARG A 90 3.32 3.19 2.86
N PRO A 91 2.01 3.54 2.92
CA PRO A 91 1.59 4.85 3.40
C PRO A 91 2.03 5.20 4.83
N LEU A 92 2.32 4.20 5.68
CA LEU A 92 2.83 4.44 7.04
C LEU A 92 4.25 5.01 7.02
N PHE A 93 5.02 4.70 5.98
CA PHE A 93 6.43 5.06 5.83
C PHE A 93 6.64 6.25 4.88
N ASP A 94 5.58 6.78 4.25
CA ASP A 94 5.67 7.89 3.29
C ASP A 94 6.03 9.25 3.94
N SER A 95 5.95 9.37 5.28
CA SER A 95 6.52 10.51 6.02
C SER A 95 8.05 10.47 6.08
N ILE A 96 8.66 9.33 5.73
CA ILE A 96 10.11 9.13 5.73
C ILE A 96 10.62 9.48 4.34
N THR A 97 11.27 10.63 4.26
CA THR A 97 11.81 11.30 3.05
C THR A 97 12.65 10.39 2.13
N ASP A 98 13.02 10.87 0.93
CA ASP A 98 13.87 10.19 -0.09
C ASP A 98 15.22 9.63 0.42
N VAL A 99 15.59 9.95 1.66
CA VAL A 99 16.78 9.48 2.38
C VAL A 99 16.53 8.21 3.20
N SER A 100 15.29 7.71 3.24
CA SER A 100 14.93 6.49 3.99
C SER A 100 15.83 5.33 3.61
N LYS A 101 16.22 4.55 4.63
CA LYS A 101 16.84 3.25 4.44
C LYS A 101 15.82 2.14 4.22
N ILE A 102 14.53 2.43 4.16
CA ILE A 102 13.47 1.45 3.88
C ILE A 102 12.92 1.70 2.47
N LEU A 103 12.97 0.68 1.62
CA LEU A 103 12.34 0.67 0.31
C LEU A 103 11.14 -0.26 0.35
N MET A 104 9.93 0.28 0.26
CA MET A 104 8.70 -0.47 0.51
C MET A 104 7.83 -0.64 -0.72
N SER A 105 7.33 -1.87 -0.91
CA SER A 105 6.41 -2.24 -1.99
C SER A 105 5.23 -3.05 -1.45
N ASP A 106 4.01 -2.59 -1.73
CA ASP A 106 2.79 -3.36 -1.53
C ASP A 106 2.47 -4.13 -2.82
N TYR A 107 2.33 -5.45 -2.74
CA TYR A 107 2.02 -6.34 -3.86
C TYR A 107 0.67 -7.02 -3.65
N TYR A 108 -0.28 -6.76 -4.55
CA TYR A 108 -1.60 -7.37 -4.51
C TYR A 108 -1.60 -8.72 -5.22
N LEU A 109 -2.05 -9.75 -4.51
CA LEU A 109 -2.28 -11.08 -5.04
C LEU A 109 -3.70 -11.13 -5.62
N GLU A 110 -3.82 -11.77 -6.79
CA GLU A 110 -5.13 -12.03 -7.41
C GLU A 110 -6.04 -12.80 -6.46
N ALA A 111 -7.28 -12.34 -6.37
CA ALA A 111 -8.34 -12.97 -5.59
C ALA A 111 -8.58 -14.41 -6.10
N THR A 112 -8.38 -15.40 -5.23
CA THR A 112 -8.73 -16.79 -5.53
C THR A 112 -10.23 -17.01 -5.29
N GLY A 113 -11.02 -16.90 -6.36
CA GLY A 113 -12.43 -17.32 -6.39
C GLY A 113 -13.46 -16.19 -6.54
N ASN A 114 -14.69 -16.56 -6.92
CA ASN A 114 -15.85 -15.66 -6.96
C ASN A 114 -16.31 -15.33 -5.53
N ILE A 115 -15.56 -14.50 -4.83
CA ILE A 115 -15.81 -14.11 -3.43
C ILE A 115 -17.08 -13.26 -3.28
N PHE A 116 -17.66 -12.77 -4.39
CA PHE A 116 -18.56 -11.63 -4.39
C PHE A 116 -20.04 -11.94 -4.65
N ASP A 117 -20.40 -13.21 -4.89
CA ASP A 117 -21.78 -13.64 -5.15
C ASP A 117 -22.61 -13.86 -3.87
N SER A 118 -21.99 -13.95 -2.69
CA SER A 118 -22.72 -14.10 -1.42
C SER A 118 -22.40 -12.97 -0.45
N VAL A 119 -23.42 -12.21 -0.05
CA VAL A 119 -23.35 -11.01 0.81
C VAL A 119 -23.44 -11.39 2.30
N GLU A 120 -23.30 -12.67 2.63
CA GLU A 120 -23.37 -13.13 4.01
C GLU A 120 -22.03 -12.93 4.73
N ILE A 121 -22.07 -12.33 5.92
CA ILE A 121 -20.91 -12.08 6.79
C ILE A 121 -20.11 -13.38 7.01
N ALA A 122 -20.80 -14.53 7.10
CA ALA A 122 -20.16 -15.84 7.24
C ALA A 122 -19.28 -16.19 6.02
N ALA A 123 -19.74 -15.90 4.80
CA ALA A 123 -18.98 -16.15 3.59
C ALA A 123 -17.74 -15.24 3.51
N VAL A 124 -17.86 -13.97 3.90
CA VAL A 124 -16.72 -13.03 3.96
C VAL A 124 -15.65 -13.54 4.93
N VAL A 125 -16.04 -13.97 6.13
CA VAL A 125 -15.10 -14.50 7.14
C VAL A 125 -14.43 -15.78 6.65
N LEU A 126 -15.18 -16.74 6.10
CA LEU A 126 -14.62 -17.99 5.57
C LEU A 126 -13.64 -17.72 4.43
N ASN A 127 -13.99 -16.81 3.51
CA ASN A 127 -13.12 -16.43 2.41
C ASN A 127 -11.87 -15.70 2.90
N SER A 128 -11.99 -14.86 3.93
CA SER A 128 -10.83 -14.23 4.57
C SER A 128 -9.90 -15.23 5.23
N LEU A 129 -10.44 -16.25 5.90
CA LEU A 129 -9.62 -17.32 6.50
C LEU A 129 -8.87 -18.08 5.40
N ASN A 130 -9.57 -18.44 4.31
CA ASN A 130 -8.95 -19.11 3.16
C ASN A 130 -7.85 -18.24 2.54
N ALA A 131 -8.13 -16.96 2.32
CA ALA A 131 -7.18 -15.98 1.79
C ALA A 131 -5.96 -15.78 2.70
N HIS A 132 -6.16 -15.82 4.02
CA HIS A 132 -5.09 -15.71 4.99
C HIS A 132 -4.23 -16.98 5.06
N THR A 133 -4.83 -18.16 4.89
CA THR A 133 -4.04 -19.41 4.78
C THR A 133 -3.34 -19.54 3.43
N TYR A 134 -3.88 -18.92 2.37
CA TYR A 134 -3.35 -19.01 1.01
C TYR A 134 -1.89 -18.55 0.90
N TYR A 135 -1.47 -17.55 1.69
CA TYR A 135 -0.06 -17.12 1.65
C TYR A 135 0.92 -18.24 1.97
N LEU A 136 0.56 -19.15 2.87
CA LEU A 136 1.42 -20.25 3.32
C LEU A 136 1.44 -21.42 2.34
N THR A 137 0.41 -21.56 1.52
CA THR A 137 0.24 -22.72 0.61
C THR A 137 0.42 -22.36 -0.86
N SER A 138 0.72 -21.10 -1.19
CA SER A 138 0.77 -20.61 -2.56
C SER A 138 2.19 -20.63 -3.14
N ASP A 139 2.39 -21.40 -4.21
CA ASP A 139 3.62 -21.37 -5.01
C ASP A 139 3.89 -19.97 -5.60
N LYS A 140 2.83 -19.20 -5.90
CA LYS A 140 2.95 -17.82 -6.39
C LYS A 140 3.54 -16.91 -5.32
N VAL A 141 3.13 -17.07 -4.06
CA VAL A 141 3.68 -16.34 -2.92
C VAL A 141 5.12 -16.75 -2.66
N ALA A 142 5.41 -18.04 -2.64
CA ALA A 142 6.77 -18.56 -2.50
C ALA A 142 7.69 -18.01 -3.61
N LYS A 143 7.23 -18.02 -4.86
CA LYS A 143 7.95 -17.46 -6.00
C LYS A 143 8.24 -15.96 -5.83
N ASN A 144 7.25 -15.15 -5.41
CA ASN A 144 7.46 -13.72 -5.15
C ASN A 144 8.52 -13.49 -4.08
N ILE A 145 8.48 -14.25 -2.97
CA ILE A 145 9.50 -14.17 -1.91
C ILE A 145 10.88 -14.48 -2.49
N VAL A 146 11.02 -15.57 -3.23
CA VAL A 146 12.30 -15.96 -3.85
C VAL A 146 12.80 -14.92 -4.84
N GLU A 147 11.94 -14.42 -5.73
CA GLU A 147 12.31 -13.40 -6.71
C GLU A 147 12.82 -12.12 -6.03
N THR A 148 12.21 -11.72 -4.93
CA THR A 148 12.65 -10.53 -4.20
C THR A 148 14.03 -10.70 -3.55
N ILE A 149 14.44 -11.92 -3.20
CA ILE A 149 15.81 -12.23 -2.72
C ILE A 149 16.84 -11.97 -3.81
N TYR A 150 16.50 -12.27 -5.06
CA TYR A 150 17.39 -12.07 -6.22
C TYR A 150 17.26 -10.67 -6.86
N PHE A 151 16.25 -9.88 -6.47
CA PHE A 151 16.05 -8.53 -6.98
C PHE A 151 17.20 -7.59 -6.59
N ASN A 152 17.71 -6.83 -7.56
CA ASN A 152 18.84 -5.93 -7.41
C ASN A 152 18.35 -4.48 -7.22
N GLN A 153 18.89 -3.77 -6.21
CA GLN A 153 18.34 -2.47 -5.75
C GLN A 153 18.44 -1.32 -6.77
N GLN A 154 19.16 -1.52 -7.89
CA GLN A 154 19.40 -0.51 -8.92
C GLN A 154 18.15 -0.16 -9.75
N ASP A 155 17.12 -1.03 -9.76
CA ASP A 155 15.92 -0.87 -10.59
C ASP A 155 14.85 0.06 -9.98
N TYR A 156 15.04 0.54 -8.74
CA TYR A 156 14.06 1.40 -8.06
C TYR A 156 14.02 2.86 -8.59
N ASN A 157 15.01 3.27 -9.39
CA ASN A 157 15.21 4.67 -9.81
C ASN A 157 14.60 5.04 -11.18
N GLN A 158 13.76 4.19 -11.78
CA GLN A 158 13.07 4.57 -13.02
C GLN A 158 11.81 5.38 -12.72
N GLY A 159 12.01 6.67 -12.45
CA GLY A 159 10.95 7.67 -12.54
C GLY A 159 10.51 7.81 -13.99
N ASN A 160 9.28 7.41 -14.29
CA ASN A 160 8.69 7.65 -15.62
C ASN A 160 8.60 9.16 -15.84
N SER A 161 9.42 9.66 -16.76
CA SER A 161 9.32 11.02 -17.30
C SER A 161 8.11 11.07 -18.24
N TYR A 162 6.99 11.62 -17.77
CA TYR A 162 5.86 11.91 -18.64
C TYR A 162 6.04 13.33 -19.20
N SER A 163 6.26 13.42 -20.51
CA SER A 163 6.13 14.66 -21.27
C SER A 163 4.97 14.53 -22.25
N ASN A 164 3.85 15.24 -22.01
CA ASN A 164 3.00 15.95 -22.99
C ASN A 164 1.73 16.52 -22.31
N ASN A 165 1.09 17.50 -22.97
CA ASN A 165 0.14 18.49 -22.41
C ASN A 165 -1.34 18.04 -22.34
N THR A 166 -1.67 16.86 -21.83
CA THR A 166 -3.09 16.45 -21.70
C THR A 166 -3.65 16.63 -20.27
N CYS A 167 -4.97 16.69 -20.14
CA CYS A 167 -5.63 16.70 -18.83
C CYS A 167 -5.36 15.42 -18.04
N VAL A 168 -5.21 14.27 -18.72
CA VAL A 168 -4.73 13.01 -18.10
C VAL A 168 -3.34 13.20 -17.50
N ASP A 169 -2.37 13.73 -18.26
CA ASP A 169 -0.99 13.93 -17.79
C ASP A 169 -0.94 14.89 -16.59
N LEU A 170 -1.67 16.01 -16.68
CA LEU A 170 -1.79 16.99 -15.58
C LEU A 170 -2.46 16.39 -14.34
N ALA A 171 -3.48 15.54 -14.52
CA ALA A 171 -4.13 14.87 -13.42
C ALA A 171 -3.19 13.87 -12.74
N ILE A 172 -2.46 13.06 -13.52
CA ILE A 172 -1.43 12.13 -13.01
C ILE A 172 -0.37 12.89 -12.22
N GLU A 173 0.17 13.98 -12.77
CA GLU A 173 1.20 14.80 -12.12
C GLU A 173 0.72 15.36 -10.77
N ARG A 174 -0.54 15.83 -10.70
CA ARG A 174 -1.11 16.38 -9.48
C ARG A 174 -1.42 15.31 -8.44
N ILE A 175 -1.96 14.17 -8.87
CA ILE A 175 -2.25 13.05 -7.97
C ILE A 175 -0.97 12.48 -7.38
N ALA A 176 0.10 12.36 -8.18
CA ALA A 176 1.40 11.88 -7.72
C ALA A 176 2.03 12.75 -6.62
N LYS A 177 1.58 14.01 -6.45
CA LYS A 177 2.04 14.94 -5.40
C LYS A 177 1.19 14.88 -4.12
N ILE A 178 0.10 14.12 -4.10
CA ILE A 178 -0.75 13.97 -2.91
C ILE A 178 -0.01 13.09 -1.90
N SER A 179 0.06 13.54 -0.65
CA SER A 179 0.69 12.78 0.44
C SER A 179 -0.01 11.42 0.64
N GLY A 180 0.77 10.35 0.77
CA GLY A 180 0.27 9.00 1.02
C GLY A 180 -0.24 8.23 -0.21
N VAL A 181 -0.04 8.77 -1.42
CA VAL A 181 -0.43 8.13 -2.69
C VAL A 181 0.49 6.97 -3.01
N THR A 182 -0.10 5.77 -3.11
CA THR A 182 0.58 4.55 -3.56
C THR A 182 0.09 4.16 -4.94
N LYS A 183 1.03 3.90 -5.87
CA LYS A 183 0.72 3.44 -7.22
C LYS A 183 0.29 1.98 -7.21
N ASP A 184 -0.91 1.72 -7.72
CA ASP A 184 -1.37 0.37 -8.02
C ASP A 184 -0.82 -0.05 -9.39
N VAL A 185 0.28 -0.79 -9.35
CA VAL A 185 0.96 -1.31 -10.54
C VAL A 185 0.13 -2.41 -11.23
N ALA A 186 -0.72 -3.11 -10.48
CA ALA A 186 -1.60 -4.15 -11.00
C ALA A 186 -2.84 -3.55 -11.70
N LYS A 187 -3.14 -2.25 -11.46
CA LYS A 187 -4.29 -1.53 -12.02
C LYS A 187 -5.61 -2.27 -11.80
N MET A 188 -5.72 -2.95 -10.66
CA MET A 188 -6.88 -3.75 -10.34
C MET A 188 -7.95 -2.81 -9.79
N LYS A 189 -9.15 -2.84 -10.38
CA LYS A 189 -10.33 -2.23 -9.75
C LYS A 189 -10.77 -3.14 -8.60
N PRO A 190 -10.81 -2.66 -7.34
CA PRO A 190 -11.35 -3.43 -6.23
C PRO A 190 -12.81 -3.79 -6.50
N LEU A 191 -13.22 -4.94 -5.98
CA LEU A 191 -14.58 -5.44 -6.15
C LEU A 191 -15.54 -4.71 -5.20
N LYS A 192 -16.70 -4.28 -5.73
CA LYS A 192 -17.71 -3.41 -5.09
C LYS A 192 -17.18 -2.02 -4.71
N GLU A 193 -16.56 -1.37 -5.68
CA GLU A 193 -16.31 0.07 -5.63
C GLU A 193 -17.61 0.86 -5.59
N LYS A 194 -17.76 1.69 -4.57
CA LYS A 194 -18.66 2.83 -4.66
C LYS A 194 -17.91 3.95 -5.35
N ILE A 195 -18.32 4.28 -6.59
CA ILE A 195 -17.85 5.50 -7.24
C ILE A 195 -18.38 6.67 -6.43
N LEU A 196 -17.45 7.49 -5.92
CA LEU A 196 -17.75 8.66 -5.12
C LEU A 196 -17.77 9.91 -6.00
N LEU A 197 -16.81 10.00 -6.93
CA LEU A 197 -16.70 11.07 -7.90
C LEU A 197 -16.23 10.50 -9.22
N GLU A 198 -16.72 11.07 -10.32
CA GLU A 198 -16.25 10.78 -11.66
C GLU A 198 -16.20 12.05 -12.49
N GLY A 199 -15.32 12.08 -13.49
CA GLY A 199 -15.17 13.21 -14.39
C GLY A 199 -14.62 12.78 -15.74
N LYS A 200 -15.21 13.31 -16.81
CA LYS A 200 -14.65 13.23 -18.16
C LYS A 200 -13.78 14.47 -18.40
N PHE A 201 -12.53 14.27 -18.80
CA PHE A 201 -11.61 15.38 -19.07
C PHE A 201 -12.09 16.24 -20.25
N LYS A 202 -11.93 17.57 -20.14
CA LYS A 202 -12.42 18.58 -21.11
C LYS A 202 -11.78 18.46 -22.50
N ASP A 203 -10.57 17.95 -22.57
CA ASP A 203 -9.82 17.73 -23.82
C ASP A 203 -10.11 16.35 -24.45
N ALA A 204 -11.06 15.60 -23.89
CA ALA A 204 -11.39 14.23 -24.29
C ALA A 204 -10.22 13.22 -24.19
N SER A 205 -9.16 13.54 -23.44
CA SER A 205 -8.02 12.64 -23.22
C SER A 205 -8.39 11.38 -22.41
N GLY A 206 -9.48 11.43 -21.63
CA GLY A 206 -9.96 10.28 -20.88
C GLY A 206 -10.90 10.61 -19.74
N TYR A 207 -10.83 9.80 -18.69
CA TYR A 207 -11.72 9.83 -17.53
C TYR A 207 -10.96 9.66 -16.22
N ILE A 208 -11.48 10.25 -15.14
CA ILE A 208 -10.99 10.06 -13.78
C ILE A 208 -12.13 9.60 -12.86
N TYR A 209 -11.81 8.71 -11.93
CA TYR A 209 -12.76 8.19 -10.95
C TYR A 209 -12.11 8.14 -9.58
N LEU A 210 -12.83 8.60 -8.57
CA LEU A 210 -12.57 8.33 -7.16
C LEU A 210 -13.55 7.27 -6.70
N SER A 211 -13.05 6.18 -6.16
CA SER A 211 -13.85 5.08 -5.62
C SER A 211 -13.45 4.80 -4.17
N SER A 212 -14.35 4.16 -3.44
CA SER A 212 -14.02 3.51 -2.17
C SER A 212 -14.39 2.04 -2.23
N ASP A 213 -13.50 1.19 -1.76
CA ASP A 213 -13.78 -0.24 -1.60
C ASP A 213 -14.59 -0.54 -0.32
N LEU A 214 -14.86 -1.82 -0.10
CA LEU A 214 -15.61 -2.32 1.06
C LEU A 214 -14.95 -1.98 2.41
N TYR A 215 -13.65 -1.69 2.42
CA TYR A 215 -12.87 -1.33 3.61
C TYR A 215 -12.63 0.18 3.72
N ARG A 216 -13.33 0.99 2.90
CA ARG A 216 -13.21 2.45 2.84
C ARG A 216 -11.80 2.94 2.47
N VAL A 217 -10.98 2.11 1.85
CA VAL A 217 -9.76 2.57 1.19
C VAL A 217 -10.18 3.27 -0.09
N HIS A 218 -9.61 4.45 -0.31
CA HIS A 218 -9.99 5.29 -1.43
C HIS A 218 -8.96 5.13 -2.56
N HIS A 219 -9.48 4.87 -3.75
CA HIS A 219 -8.71 4.59 -4.95
C HIS A 219 -9.01 5.65 -6.00
N VAL A 220 -8.03 6.00 -6.80
CA VAL A 220 -8.18 6.89 -7.96
C VAL A 220 -7.71 6.16 -9.21
N TYR A 221 -8.58 6.15 -10.21
CA TYR A 221 -8.28 5.59 -11.52
C TYR A 221 -8.34 6.69 -12.55
N ILE A 222 -7.36 6.71 -13.44
CA ILE A 222 -7.41 7.47 -14.68
C ILE A 222 -7.41 6.48 -15.84
N GLN A 223 -8.38 6.67 -16.71
CA GLN A 223 -8.52 5.94 -17.97
C GLN A 223 -8.19 6.87 -19.14
N ASP A 224 -7.63 6.31 -20.22
CA ASP A 224 -7.54 7.00 -21.50
C ASP A 224 -8.91 7.07 -22.21
N ASN A 225 -8.94 7.68 -23.40
CA ASN A 225 -10.13 7.77 -24.26
C ASN A 225 -10.64 6.41 -24.78
N HIS A 226 -9.82 5.37 -24.71
CA HIS A 226 -10.18 3.98 -25.02
C HIS A 226 -10.64 3.19 -23.79
N GLN A 227 -10.80 3.86 -22.64
CA GLN A 227 -11.20 3.29 -21.35
C GLN A 227 -10.18 2.34 -20.71
N ASN A 228 -8.93 2.31 -21.20
CA ASN A 228 -7.86 1.56 -20.55
C ASN A 228 -7.39 2.32 -19.31
N ILE A 229 -7.21 1.63 -18.19
CA ILE A 229 -6.60 2.25 -17.00
C ILE A 229 -5.14 2.56 -17.30
N VAL A 230 -4.79 3.83 -17.37
CA VAL A 230 -3.42 4.30 -17.58
C VAL A 230 -2.71 4.62 -16.27
N TYR A 231 -3.48 5.00 -15.24
CA TYR A 231 -2.97 5.29 -13.91
C TYR A 231 -3.95 4.83 -12.85
N ALA A 232 -3.45 4.17 -11.81
CA ALA A 232 -4.23 3.70 -10.67
C ALA A 232 -3.41 3.95 -9.41
N VAL A 233 -4.06 4.52 -8.40
CA VAL A 233 -3.46 4.79 -7.10
C VAL A 233 -4.48 4.62 -5.97
N TYR A 234 -3.99 4.52 -4.75
CA TYR A 234 -4.82 4.59 -3.55
C TYR A 234 -4.10 5.34 -2.43
N VAL A 235 -4.83 5.69 -1.38
CA VAL A 235 -4.27 6.25 -0.15
C VAL A 235 -4.72 5.46 1.08
N GLY A 236 -3.85 5.41 2.10
CA GLY A 236 -4.23 4.96 3.44
C GLY A 236 -5.24 5.90 4.11
N TRP A 237 -5.96 5.40 5.12
CA TRP A 237 -7.07 6.12 5.77
C TRP A 237 -6.73 7.52 6.29
N ILE A 238 -5.49 7.76 6.74
CA ILE A 238 -5.05 9.04 7.27
C ILE A 238 -5.04 10.15 6.20
N HIS A 239 -4.86 9.78 4.93
CA HIS A 239 -4.73 10.73 3.82
C HIS A 239 -6.00 10.85 2.97
N VAL A 240 -7.09 10.18 3.36
CA VAL A 240 -8.35 10.12 2.60
C VAL A 240 -8.95 11.50 2.32
N GLU A 241 -8.97 12.39 3.32
CA GLU A 241 -9.54 13.73 3.12
C GLU A 241 -8.67 14.59 2.19
N GLY A 242 -7.34 14.43 2.27
CA GLY A 242 -6.41 15.07 1.33
C GLY A 242 -6.66 14.60 -0.11
N LEU A 243 -6.78 13.29 -0.31
CA LEU A 243 -7.08 12.70 -1.63
C LEU A 243 -8.42 13.20 -2.17
N LYS A 244 -9.50 13.13 -1.39
CA LYS A 244 -10.83 13.58 -1.80
C LYS A 244 -10.84 15.04 -2.24
N ASN A 245 -10.24 15.93 -1.44
CA ASN A 245 -10.19 17.35 -1.75
C ASN A 245 -9.40 17.61 -3.03
N SER A 246 -8.24 16.99 -3.19
CA SER A 246 -7.42 17.15 -4.39
C SER A 246 -8.10 16.60 -5.64
N VAL A 247 -8.73 15.42 -5.57
CA VAL A 247 -9.43 14.83 -6.72
C VAL A 247 -10.68 15.63 -7.09
N THR A 248 -11.42 16.13 -6.10
CA THR A 248 -12.56 17.04 -6.32
C THR A 248 -12.11 18.29 -7.09
N GLU A 249 -10.98 18.89 -6.69
CA GLU A 249 -10.44 20.07 -7.35
C GLU A 249 -9.92 19.77 -8.76
N ILE A 250 -9.29 18.62 -8.96
CA ILE A 250 -8.88 18.14 -10.29
C ILE A 250 -10.09 17.98 -11.20
N ILE A 251 -11.16 17.34 -10.73
CA ILE A 251 -12.40 17.17 -11.50
C ILE A 251 -13.01 18.53 -11.83
N ARG A 252 -13.11 19.43 -10.84
CA ARG A 252 -13.65 20.78 -11.03
C ARG A 252 -12.89 21.58 -12.09
N GLN A 253 -11.56 21.48 -12.10
CA GLN A 253 -10.71 22.25 -13.02
C GLN A 253 -10.62 21.62 -14.41
N LEU A 254 -10.40 20.29 -14.48
CA LEU A 254 -10.01 19.59 -15.70
C LEU A 254 -11.15 18.81 -16.36
N CYS A 255 -12.29 18.59 -15.69
CA CYS A 255 -13.43 17.83 -16.21
C CYS A 255 -14.64 18.72 -16.49
N TYR A 256 -15.57 18.23 -17.32
CA TYR A 256 -16.87 18.86 -17.45
C TYR A 256 -17.62 18.84 -16.11
N VAL A 257 -18.16 19.99 -15.71
CA VAL A 257 -19.09 20.08 -14.57
C VAL A 257 -20.48 19.81 -15.13
N ASN A 258 -21.17 18.78 -14.65
CA ASN A 258 -22.58 18.62 -14.93
C ASN A 258 -23.35 19.70 -14.15
N ASP A 259 -23.75 20.77 -14.82
CA ASP A 259 -24.65 21.80 -14.28
C ASP A 259 -26.14 21.37 -14.28
N GLU A 260 -26.45 20.08 -14.39
CA GLU A 260 -27.82 19.57 -14.38
C GLU A 260 -28.11 18.69 -13.17
N ALA A 261 -28.20 19.35 -12.02
CA ALA A 261 -29.05 18.94 -10.89
C ALA A 261 -29.59 20.17 -10.16
N LYS A 262 -30.22 21.08 -10.91
CA LYS A 262 -31.17 22.06 -10.36
C LYS A 262 -32.39 22.11 -11.27
N ASN A 263 -33.35 21.23 -11.03
CA ASN A 263 -34.74 21.59 -10.71
C ASN A 263 -35.60 20.32 -10.80
N SER A 264 -36.15 19.97 -9.64
CA SER A 264 -37.49 19.42 -9.50
C SER A 264 -38.52 20.21 -10.28
#